data_AF-A0A089K316-F1
#
_entry.id   AF-A0A089K316-F1
#
_cell.length_a   1.000
_cell.length_b   1.000
_cell.length_c   1.000
_cell.angle_alpha   90.00
_cell.angle_beta   90.00
_cell.angle_gamma   90.00
#
_symmetry.space_group_name_H-M   'P 1'
#
loop_
_entity.id
_entity.type
_entity.pdbx_description
1 polymer ?
#
loop_
_entity_poly.entity_id
_entity_poly.type
_entity_poly.pdbx_seq_one_letter_code
_entity_poly.pdbx_strand_id
1 'polypeptide(L)'
;MAILLPQQFFNLAAGVGKSYYENLAGGINAAVTVNNNSGFPVDLVLYRVNAPVVTYTIPALNSLTISVNLLLVAALLSSAAGAVFGTIEVATSDF
;
A
#
# COMPACT_ATOMS: atom_id res chain seq x y z
N MET A 1 7.43 -17.15 10.73
CA MET A 1 8.29 -16.67 9.63
C MET A 1 7.61 -15.56 8.85
N ALA A 2 8.15 -14.36 9.00
CA ALA A 2 7.82 -13.25 8.13
C ALA A 2 8.71 -13.31 6.88
N ILE A 3 8.16 -12.98 5.71
CA ILE A 3 8.89 -12.83 4.45
C ILE A 3 8.81 -11.37 4.05
N LEU A 4 9.96 -10.71 3.96
CA LEU A 4 10.05 -9.37 3.41
C LEU A 4 10.07 -9.46 1.89
N LEU A 5 9.05 -8.92 1.22
CA LEU A 5 9.05 -8.81 -0.23
C LEU A 5 9.98 -7.66 -0.66
N PRO A 6 10.56 -7.70 -1.87
CA PRO A 6 11.39 -6.62 -2.38
C PRO A 6 10.68 -5.27 -2.29
N GLN A 7 11.38 -4.26 -1.76
CA GLN A 7 10.90 -2.88 -1.77
C GLN A 7 10.65 -2.42 -3.22
N GLN A 8 9.53 -1.76 -3.44
CA GLN A 8 9.13 -1.27 -4.76
C GLN A 8 9.08 0.26 -4.77
N PHE A 9 9.59 0.86 -5.83
CA PHE A 9 9.44 2.28 -6.10
C PHE A 9 8.10 2.56 -6.78
N PHE A 10 7.43 3.64 -6.39
CA PHE A 10 6.27 4.15 -7.10
C PHE A 10 6.51 5.55 -7.63
N ASN A 11 5.94 5.82 -8.79
CA ASN A 11 5.80 7.15 -9.39
C ASN A 11 4.48 7.15 -10.15
N LEU A 12 3.47 7.79 -9.58
CA LEU A 12 2.09 7.80 -10.07
C LEU A 12 1.75 9.21 -10.54
N ALA A 13 1.26 9.34 -11.77
CA ALA A 13 0.67 10.58 -12.24
C ALA A 13 -0.63 10.87 -11.49
N ALA A 14 -1.06 12.13 -11.42
CA ALA A 14 -2.26 12.54 -10.70
C ALA A 14 -3.51 11.73 -11.10
N GLY A 15 -4.27 11.26 -10.11
CA GLY A 15 -5.47 10.44 -10.31
C GLY A 15 -5.22 9.00 -10.78
N VAL A 16 -3.97 8.56 -10.88
CA VAL A 16 -3.61 7.18 -11.25
C VAL A 16 -3.46 6.32 -9.99
N GLY A 17 -4.03 5.11 -10.05
CA GLY A 17 -3.87 4.06 -9.05
C GLY A 17 -3.11 2.86 -9.60
N LYS A 18 -2.39 2.14 -8.73
CA LYS A 18 -1.66 0.92 -9.07
C LYS A 18 -1.61 -0.04 -7.88
N SER A 19 -1.76 -1.33 -8.12
CA SER A 19 -1.51 -2.40 -7.14
C SER A 19 -0.02 -2.74 -7.05
N TYR A 20 0.43 -3.05 -5.83
CA TYR A 20 1.82 -3.40 -5.51
C TYR A 20 1.95 -4.76 -4.83
N TYR A 21 0.84 -5.31 -4.38
CA TYR A 21 0.76 -6.64 -3.81
C TYR A 21 -0.62 -7.22 -4.13
N GLU A 22 -0.64 -8.48 -4.56
CA GLU A 22 -1.86 -9.23 -4.84
C GLU A 22 -1.67 -10.69 -4.41
N ASN A 23 -2.56 -11.18 -3.57
CA ASN A 23 -2.69 -12.59 -3.22
C ASN A 23 -4.16 -12.97 -3.26
N LEU A 24 -4.58 -13.50 -4.42
CA LEU A 24 -5.95 -13.95 -4.64
C LEU A 24 -6.22 -15.38 -4.12
N ALA A 25 -5.22 -16.02 -3.48
CA ALA A 25 -5.30 -17.38 -2.96
C ALA A 25 -5.75 -17.43 -1.49
N GLY A 26 -6.60 -16.50 -1.05
CA GLY A 26 -7.14 -16.47 0.32
C GLY A 26 -6.45 -15.51 1.29
N GLY A 27 -5.56 -14.65 0.79
CA GLY A 27 -4.91 -13.58 1.57
C GLY A 27 -3.86 -14.09 2.54
N ILE A 28 -3.13 -13.15 3.15
CA ILE A 28 -2.09 -13.48 4.16
C ILE A 28 -1.94 -12.33 5.16
N ASN A 29 -1.46 -12.62 6.38
CA ASN A 29 -1.11 -11.53 7.29
C ASN A 29 0.06 -10.74 6.69
N ALA A 30 0.00 -9.42 6.76
CA ALA A 30 1.04 -8.57 6.20
C ALA A 30 1.20 -7.27 6.97
N ALA A 31 2.40 -6.70 6.95
CA ALA A 31 2.65 -5.30 7.26
C ALA A 31 2.95 -4.57 5.95
N VAL A 32 2.22 -3.49 5.69
CA VAL A 32 2.43 -2.62 4.52
C VAL A 32 3.03 -1.31 5.01
N THR A 33 4.22 -0.99 4.52
CA THR A 33 4.91 0.27 4.78
C THR A 33 4.95 1.07 3.49
N VAL A 34 4.50 2.32 3.56
CA VAL A 34 4.54 3.26 2.46
C VAL A 34 5.27 4.51 2.93
N ASN A 35 6.27 4.93 2.16
CA ASN A 35 6.96 6.19 2.33
C ASN A 35 6.57 7.11 1.17
N ASN A 36 5.86 8.19 1.47
CA ASN A 36 5.49 9.20 0.51
C ASN A 36 6.53 10.33 0.51
N ASN A 37 7.38 10.36 -0.50
CA ASN A 37 8.44 11.36 -0.64
C ASN A 37 7.99 12.58 -1.46
N SER A 38 6.72 12.63 -1.86
CA SER A 38 6.18 13.70 -2.70
C SER A 38 5.51 14.82 -1.90
N GLY A 39 5.24 15.94 -2.59
CA GLY A 39 4.54 17.10 -2.04
C GLY A 39 3.01 16.97 -1.98
N PHE A 40 2.43 15.84 -2.40
CA PHE A 40 0.99 15.59 -2.42
C PHE A 40 0.64 14.33 -1.63
N PRO A 41 -0.57 14.21 -1.05
CA PRO A 41 -0.98 13.00 -0.36
C PRO A 41 -1.20 11.83 -1.34
N VAL A 42 -0.94 10.62 -0.85
CA VAL A 42 -1.21 9.35 -1.54
C VAL A 42 -2.10 8.49 -0.64
N ASP A 43 -3.09 7.84 -1.24
CA ASP A 43 -3.99 6.95 -0.54
C ASP A 43 -3.50 5.50 -0.64
N LEU A 44 -3.32 4.85 0.51
CA LEU A 44 -3.10 3.41 0.60
C LEU A 44 -4.46 2.70 0.67
N VAL A 45 -4.78 1.94 -0.37
CA VAL A 45 -6.03 1.18 -0.49
C VAL A 45 -5.74 -0.30 -0.22
N LEU A 46 -6.43 -0.86 0.77
CA LEU A 46 -6.24 -2.22 1.25
C LEU A 46 -7.52 -3.04 1.06
N TYR A 47 -7.37 -4.19 0.40
CA TYR A 47 -8.41 -5.21 0.27
C TYR A 47 -8.06 -6.38 1.17
N ARG A 48 -9.05 -6.84 1.94
CA ARG A 48 -8.93 -7.98 2.86
C ARG A 48 -10.01 -9.01 2.57
N VAL A 49 -9.75 -10.26 2.93
CA VAL A 49 -10.76 -11.32 2.85
C VAL A 49 -11.97 -10.97 3.70
N ASN A 50 -13.18 -11.05 3.11
CA ASN A 50 -14.47 -10.86 3.79
C ASN A 50 -14.58 -9.56 4.60
N ALA A 51 -13.91 -8.50 4.17
CA ALA A 51 -13.92 -7.20 4.85
C ALA A 51 -14.07 -6.06 3.83
N PRO A 52 -14.61 -4.90 4.25
CA PRO A 52 -14.70 -3.74 3.38
C PRO A 52 -13.31 -3.23 3.00
N VAL A 53 -13.25 -2.55 1.85
CA VAL A 53 -12.04 -1.82 1.42
C VAL A 53 -11.73 -0.75 2.44
N VAL A 54 -10.46 -0.68 2.85
CA VAL A 54 -9.99 0.34 3.79
C VAL A 54 -8.99 1.23 3.08
N THR A 55 -9.18 2.54 3.21
CA THR A 55 -8.29 3.54 2.61
C THR A 55 -7.65 4.37 3.71
N TYR A 56 -6.33 4.52 3.65
CA TYR A 56 -5.56 5.38 4.55
C TYR A 56 -4.84 6.44 3.73
N THR A 57 -5.14 7.71 4.01
CA THR A 57 -4.42 8.82 3.39
C THR A 57 -3.09 9.03 4.08
N ILE A 58 -2.02 9.02 3.30
CA ILE A 58 -0.65 9.29 3.75
C ILE A 58 -0.32 10.72 3.31
N PRO A 59 -0.12 11.66 4.24
CA PRO A 59 0.23 13.04 3.92
C PRO A 59 1.51 13.15 3.09
N ALA A 60 1.70 14.32 2.48
CA ALA A 60 2.95 14.67 1.81
C ALA A 60 4.15 14.54 2.77
N LEU A 61 5.29 14.08 2.26
CA LEU A 61 6.55 13.94 3.00
C LEU A 61 6.40 13.15 4.31
N ASN A 62 5.60 12.08 4.29
CA ASN A 62 5.29 11.28 5.47
C ASN A 62 5.26 9.79 5.13
N SER A 63 5.25 8.94 6.15
CA SER A 63 5.21 7.49 6.02
C SER A 63 4.12 6.88 6.89
N LEU A 64 3.60 5.73 6.47
CA LEU A 64 2.65 4.94 7.22
C LEU A 64 3.05 3.46 7.17
N THR A 65 3.05 2.81 8.33
CA THR A 65 3.13 1.35 8.44
C THR A 65 1.85 0.84 9.07
N ILE A 66 1.21 -0.14 8.42
CA ILE A 66 -0.03 -0.75 8.90
C ILE A 66 0.11 -2.27 8.88
N SER A 67 -0.32 -2.90 9.98
CA SER A 67 -0.50 -4.35 10.04
C SER A 67 -1.91 -4.72 9.59
N VAL A 68 -2.00 -5.70 8.70
CA VAL A 68 -3.21 -6.13 8.01
C VAL A 68 -3.35 -7.64 8.14
N ASN A 69 -4.47 -8.09 8.68
CA ASN A 69 -4.83 -9.51 8.70
C ASN A 69 -5.50 -9.89 7.37
N LEU A 70 -5.11 -11.03 6.79
CA LEU A 70 -5.66 -11.58 5.54
C LEU A 70 -5.71 -10.57 4.37
N LEU A 71 -4.58 -9.89 4.11
CA LEU A 71 -4.41 -8.97 3.00
C LEU A 71 -4.50 -9.69 1.66
N LEU A 72 -5.41 -9.24 0.80
CA LEU A 72 -5.55 -9.67 -0.59
C LEU A 72 -4.82 -8.74 -1.54
N VAL A 73 -5.03 -7.42 -1.42
CA VAL A 73 -4.42 -6.43 -2.31
C VAL A 73 -3.97 -5.21 -1.52
N ALA A 74 -2.75 -4.73 -1.78
CA ALA A 74 -2.31 -3.40 -1.40
C ALA A 74 -2.08 -2.57 -2.66
N ALA A 75 -2.77 -1.44 -2.76
CA ALA A 75 -2.68 -0.52 -3.88
C ALA A 75 -2.45 0.91 -3.39
N LEU A 76 -1.83 1.71 -4.23
CA LEU A 76 -1.69 3.14 -4.02
C LEU A 76 -2.55 3.88 -5.04
N LEU A 77 -3.26 4.91 -4.58
CA LEU A 77 -4.02 5.82 -5.41
C LEU A 77 -3.48 7.24 -5.17
N SER A 78 -2.98 7.86 -6.24
CA SER A 78 -2.62 9.26 -6.19
C SER A 78 -3.86 10.14 -6.19
N SER A 79 -3.83 11.22 -5.41
CA SER A 79 -4.89 12.23 -5.47
C SER A 79 -4.87 12.96 -6.81
N ALA A 80 -5.99 13.60 -7.18
CA ALA A 80 -6.03 14.47 -8.35
C ALA A 80 -5.19 15.76 -8.18
N ALA A 81 -4.66 16.01 -6.98
CA ALA A 81 -3.90 17.22 -6.67
C ALA A 81 -2.50 17.24 -7.33
N GLY A 82 -1.92 16.08 -7.63
CA GLY A 82 -0.62 16.02 -8.28
C GLY A 82 0.00 14.62 -8.33
N ALA A 83 1.13 14.51 -9.03
CA ALA A 83 1.90 13.27 -9.09
C ALA A 83 2.57 12.96 -7.75
N VAL A 84 2.64 11.67 -7.40
CA VAL A 84 3.22 11.18 -6.14
C VAL A 84 4.29 10.14 -6.41
N PHE A 85 5.34 10.13 -5.58
CA PHE A 85 6.44 9.17 -5.68
C PHE A 85 6.99 8.80 -4.31
N GLY A 86 7.63 7.63 -4.25
CA GLY A 86 8.21 7.11 -3.02
C GLY A 86 8.42 5.61 -3.08
N THR A 87 8.32 4.95 -1.93
CA THR A 87 8.53 3.50 -1.81
C THR A 87 7.38 2.81 -1.09
N ILE A 88 7.10 1.58 -1.48
CA ILE A 88 6.20 0.68 -0.76
C ILE A 88 6.91 -0.65 -0.52
N GLU A 89 6.74 -1.19 0.68
CA GLU A 89 7.30 -2.46 1.11
C GLU A 89 6.21 -3.26 1.82
N VAL A 90 6.18 -4.57 1.54
CA VAL A 90 5.19 -5.48 2.11
C VAL A 90 5.94 -6.64 2.75
N ALA A 91 5.74 -6.83 4.05
CA ALA A 91 6.23 -7.99 4.78
C ALA A 91 5.04 -8.93 5.05
N THR A 92 5.08 -10.16 4.54
CA THR A 92 4.01 -11.15 4.77
C THR A 92 4.37 -12.07 5.94
N SER A 93 3.37 -12.66 6.60
CA SER A 93 3.52 -13.62 7.70
C SER A 93 2.45 -14.70 7.60
N ASP A 94 2.85 -15.95 7.79
CA ASP A 94 1.95 -17.12 7.83
C ASP A 94 1.44 -17.43 9.27
N PHE A 95 1.56 -16.46 10.18
CA PHE A 95 1.28 -16.57 11.62
C PHE A 95 0.64 -15.27 12.08
#